data_AF-A0A378VYC5-F1
#
_entry.id   AF-A0A378VYC5-F1
#
_cell.length_a   1.000
_cell.length_b   1.000
_cell.length_c   1.000
_cell.angle_alpha   90.00
_cell.angle_beta   90.00
_cell.angle_gamma   90.00
#
_symmetry.space_group_name_H-M   'P 1'
#
loop_
_entity.id
_entity.type
_entity.pdbx_description
1 polymer ?
#
loop_
_entity_poly.entity_id
_entity_poly.type
_entity_poly.pdbx_seq_one_letter_code
_entity_poly.pdbx_strand_id
1 'polypeptide(L)'
;MGDAAKGLVAVLLARVLQEPLGLSDSAIAAVALAALVGHMWPVFFGFKGGKGVATALGVLLALSPATALVCALIWLVMAFGFKVSSLAALVATTAAPLAALFFMPHTSWIFATLAIAILVLLRHKSNILNLIKGKESKIGEKR
;
A
#
# COMPACT_ATOMS: atom_id res chain seq x y z
N MET A 1 11.74 4.87 -4.97
CA MET A 1 10.87 6.00 -5.38
C MET A 1 9.99 5.65 -6.58
N GLY A 2 10.51 4.99 -7.64
CA GLY A 2 9.70 4.62 -8.81
C GLY A 2 8.43 3.79 -8.54
N ASP A 3 8.45 2.91 -7.53
CA ASP A 3 7.28 2.10 -7.18
C ASP A 3 6.12 2.85 -6.54
N ALA A 4 6.39 3.94 -5.81
CA ALA A 4 5.33 4.78 -5.25
C ALA A 4 4.75 5.69 -6.35
N ALA A 5 5.62 6.25 -7.18
CA ALA A 5 5.23 7.10 -8.29
C ALA A 5 4.28 6.39 -9.25
N LYS A 6 4.54 5.12 -9.62
CA LYS A 6 3.64 4.39 -10.53
C LYS A 6 2.23 4.17 -9.94
N GLY A 7 2.13 3.90 -8.64
CA GLY A 7 0.85 3.74 -7.96
C GLY A 7 0.08 5.05 -7.89
N LEU A 8 0.78 6.12 -7.52
CA LEU A 8 0.25 7.48 -7.47
C LEU A 8 -0.25 7.93 -8.85
N VAL A 9 0.60 7.84 -9.87
CA VAL A 9 0.30 8.30 -11.24
C VAL A 9 -0.86 7.52 -11.84
N ALA A 10 -0.90 6.19 -11.68
CA ALA A 10 -2.00 5.38 -12.23
C ALA A 10 -3.36 5.81 -11.68
N VAL A 11 -3.46 6.03 -10.36
CA VAL A 11 -4.72 6.43 -9.72
C VAL A 11 -5.05 7.89 -10.00
N LEU A 12 -4.08 8.81 -9.97
CA LEU A 12 -4.30 10.21 -10.31
C LEU A 12 -4.78 10.37 -11.75
N LEU A 13 -4.22 9.62 -12.70
CA LEU A 13 -4.71 9.62 -14.08
C LEU A 13 -6.15 9.15 -14.16
N ALA A 14 -6.52 8.09 -13.45
CA ALA A 14 -7.91 7.63 -13.40
C ALA A 14 -8.86 8.69 -12.79
N ARG A 15 -8.38 9.48 -11.81
CA ARG A 15 -9.15 10.58 -11.21
C ARG A 15 -9.31 11.77 -12.16
N VAL A 16 -8.25 12.16 -12.87
CA VAL A 16 -8.31 13.26 -13.86
C VAL A 16 -9.21 12.87 -15.03
N LEU A 17 -9.19 11.60 -15.43
CA LEU A 17 -10.04 11.06 -16.49
C LEU A 17 -11.44 10.68 -16.00
N GLN A 18 -11.77 10.91 -14.73
CA GLN A 18 -13.06 10.56 -14.15
C GLN A 18 -14.21 11.28 -14.86
N GLU A 19 -14.16 12.61 -14.95
CA GLU A 19 -15.18 13.41 -15.64
C GLU A 19 -15.19 13.17 -17.17
N PRO A 20 -14.04 13.24 -17.89
CA PRO A 20 -14.04 13.07 -19.35
C PRO A 20 -14.52 11.71 -19.83
N LEU A 21 -14.31 10.64 -19.05
CA LEU A 21 -14.70 9.27 -19.42
C LEU A 21 -15.90 8.75 -18.63
N GLY A 22 -16.51 9.57 -17.76
CA GLY A 22 -17.63 9.16 -16.90
C GLY A 22 -17.29 7.98 -15.98
N LEU A 23 -16.08 7.92 -15.43
CA LEU A 23 -15.66 6.82 -14.56
C LEU A 23 -16.36 6.93 -13.21
N SER A 24 -16.82 5.79 -12.69
CA SER A 24 -17.33 5.70 -11.33
C SER A 24 -16.19 5.66 -10.31
N ASP A 25 -16.48 6.00 -9.05
CA ASP A 25 -15.50 5.86 -7.95
C ASP A 25 -15.04 4.42 -7.77
N SER A 26 -15.89 3.44 -8.13
CA SER A 26 -15.56 2.02 -8.16
C SER A 26 -14.54 1.68 -9.24
N ALA A 27 -14.56 2.37 -10.39
CA ALA A 27 -13.54 2.20 -11.42
C ALA A 27 -12.17 2.70 -10.93
N ILE A 28 -12.12 3.83 -10.21
CA ILE A 28 -10.89 4.32 -9.57
C ILE A 28 -10.37 3.32 -8.53
N ALA A 29 -11.27 2.76 -7.72
CA ALA A 29 -10.96 1.71 -6.75
C ALA A 29 -10.35 0.47 -7.43
N ALA A 30 -10.88 0.07 -8.59
CA ALA A 30 -10.35 -1.03 -9.39
C ALA A 30 -8.95 -0.71 -9.95
N VAL A 31 -8.71 0.51 -10.42
CA VAL A 31 -7.37 0.96 -10.88
C VAL A 31 -6.36 0.92 -9.73
N ALA A 32 -6.73 1.38 -8.54
CA ALA A 32 -5.90 1.31 -7.34
C ALA A 32 -5.45 -0.14 -7.04
N LEU A 33 -6.38 -1.09 -7.10
CA LEU A 33 -6.09 -2.51 -6.93
C LEU A 33 -5.20 -3.05 -8.06
N ALA A 34 -5.53 -2.75 -9.31
CA ALA A 34 -4.78 -3.21 -10.48
C ALA A 34 -3.33 -2.70 -10.47
N ALA A 35 -3.09 -1.45 -10.07
CA ALA A 35 -1.76 -0.88 -9.94
C ALA A 35 -0.90 -1.64 -8.91
N LEU A 36 -1.50 -2.04 -7.77
CA LEU A 36 -0.81 -2.82 -6.75
C LEU A 36 -0.56 -4.26 -7.21
N VAL A 37 -1.58 -4.92 -7.75
CA VAL A 37 -1.49 -6.30 -8.27
C VAL A 37 -0.43 -6.38 -9.36
N GLY A 38 -0.40 -5.43 -10.29
CA GLY A 38 0.62 -5.35 -11.32
C GLY A 38 2.04 -5.15 -10.79
N HIS A 39 2.21 -4.49 -9.62
CA HIS A 39 3.51 -4.43 -8.93
C HIS A 39 3.89 -5.76 -8.27
N MET A 40 2.92 -6.46 -7.66
CA MET A 40 3.16 -7.71 -6.93
C MET A 40 3.41 -8.90 -7.87
N TRP A 41 2.71 -8.92 -9.00
CA TRP A 41 2.77 -9.98 -10.01
C TRP A 41 2.89 -9.38 -11.43
N PRO A 42 4.02 -8.72 -11.74
CA PRO A 42 4.23 -8.12 -13.04
C PRO A 42 4.37 -9.19 -14.13
N VAL A 43 3.57 -9.07 -15.18
CA VAL A 43 3.57 -9.99 -16.34
C VAL A 43 4.95 -10.07 -16.99
N PHE A 44 5.63 -8.92 -17.14
CA PHE A 44 6.93 -8.83 -17.80
C PHE A 44 8.11 -9.43 -17.02
N PHE A 45 7.93 -9.76 -15.74
CA PHE A 45 8.97 -10.39 -14.90
C PHE A 45 8.52 -11.77 -14.39
N GLY A 46 7.71 -12.48 -15.17
CA GLY A 46 7.26 -13.84 -14.85
C GLY A 46 6.48 -13.92 -13.53
N PHE A 47 5.66 -12.90 -13.25
CA PHE A 47 4.84 -12.78 -12.03
C PHE A 47 5.63 -12.75 -10.71
N LYS A 48 6.93 -12.43 -10.76
CA LYS A 48 7.80 -12.27 -9.58
C LYS A 48 8.03 -10.79 -9.28
N GLY A 49 7.13 -10.19 -8.52
CA GLY A 49 7.20 -8.78 -8.12
C GLY A 49 7.54 -8.54 -6.65
N GLY A 50 7.44 -7.29 -6.23
CA GLY A 50 7.72 -6.85 -4.87
C GLY A 50 6.59 -7.15 -3.86
N LYS A 51 6.73 -6.59 -2.65
CA LYS A 51 5.73 -6.71 -1.57
C LYS A 51 4.67 -5.60 -1.59
N GLY A 52 4.83 -4.58 -2.44
CA GLY A 52 3.80 -3.58 -2.67
C GLY A 52 3.70 -2.42 -1.68
N VAL A 53 4.53 -2.32 -0.63
CA VAL A 53 4.40 -1.25 0.39
C VAL A 53 4.50 0.16 -0.22
N ALA A 54 5.55 0.41 -1.03
CA ALA A 54 5.73 1.72 -1.65
C ALA A 54 4.61 2.05 -2.65
N THR A 55 4.18 1.06 -3.44
CA THR A 55 3.06 1.23 -4.39
C THR A 55 1.74 1.46 -3.67
N ALA A 56 1.47 0.75 -2.56
CA ALA A 56 0.31 0.97 -1.72
C ALA A 56 0.30 2.38 -1.13
N LEU A 57 1.44 2.89 -0.63
CA LEU A 57 1.52 4.28 -0.15
C LEU A 57 1.22 5.29 -1.26
N GLY A 58 1.75 5.10 -2.47
CA GLY A 58 1.44 5.96 -3.62
C GLY A 58 -0.03 5.93 -4.02
N VAL A 59 -0.65 4.75 -4.01
CA VAL A 59 -2.09 4.57 -4.25
C VAL A 59 -2.92 5.28 -3.18
N LEU A 60 -2.60 5.08 -1.89
CA LEU A 60 -3.29 5.76 -0.79
C LEU A 60 -3.16 7.28 -0.90
N LEU A 61 -1.99 7.78 -1.30
CA LEU A 61 -1.76 9.22 -1.46
C LEU A 61 -2.64 9.82 -2.57
N ALA A 62 -2.90 9.07 -3.65
CA ALA A 62 -3.81 9.49 -4.72
C ALA A 62 -5.29 9.42 -4.30
N LEU A 63 -5.68 8.44 -3.48
CA LEU A 63 -7.06 8.28 -3.01
C LEU A 63 -7.39 9.27 -1.89
N SER A 64 -6.57 9.31 -0.85
CA SER A 64 -6.70 10.22 0.29
C SER A 64 -5.33 10.54 0.89
N PRO A 65 -4.81 11.77 0.66
CA PRO A 65 -3.56 12.20 1.26
C PRO A 65 -3.54 12.11 2.78
N ALA A 66 -4.69 12.32 3.45
CA ALA A 66 -4.81 12.17 4.90
C ALA A 66 -4.60 10.71 5.35
N THR A 67 -5.22 9.73 4.68
CA THR A 67 -4.98 8.30 4.97
C THR A 67 -3.52 7.93 4.76
N ALA A 68 -2.92 8.39 3.66
CA ALA A 68 -1.51 8.12 3.35
C ALA A 68 -0.56 8.71 4.40
N LEU A 69 -0.83 9.94 4.86
CA LEU A 69 -0.04 10.61 5.89
C LEU A 69 -0.12 9.87 7.22
N VAL A 70 -1.31 9.44 7.65
CA VAL A 70 -1.48 8.63 8.87
C VAL A 70 -0.69 7.33 8.77
N CYS A 71 -0.78 6.62 7.63
CA CYS A 71 -0.02 5.39 7.42
C CYS A 71 1.49 5.63 7.43
N ALA A 72 1.96 6.72 6.81
CA ALA A 72 3.37 7.09 6.79
C ALA A 72 3.88 7.44 8.20
N LEU A 73 3.09 8.17 9.00
CA LEU A 73 3.43 8.48 10.39
C LEU A 73 3.52 7.22 11.25
N ILE A 74 2.53 6.32 11.15
CA ILE A 74 2.56 5.02 11.85
C ILE A 74 3.81 4.25 11.44
N TRP A 75 4.12 4.20 10.15
CA TRP A 75 5.31 3.53 9.67
C TRP A 75 6.59 4.15 10.25
N LEU A 76 6.72 5.47 10.25
CA LEU A 76 7.90 6.16 10.80
C LEU A 76 8.05 5.89 12.30
N VAL A 77 6.98 6.03 13.09
CA VAL A 77 7.00 5.77 14.54
C VAL A 77 7.45 4.34 14.82
N MET A 78 6.88 3.36 14.11
CA MET A 78 7.24 1.96 14.28
C MET A 78 8.68 1.65 13.80
N ALA A 79 9.10 2.25 12.68
CA ALA A 79 10.42 2.05 12.11
C ALA A 79 11.52 2.63 13.00
N PHE A 80 11.32 3.81 13.58
CA PHE A 80 12.30 4.42 14.50
C PHE A 80 12.26 3.81 15.90
N GLY A 81 11.08 3.43 16.40
CA GLY A 81 10.94 2.80 17.72
C GLY A 81 11.51 1.39 17.78
N PHE A 82 11.15 0.54 16.82
CA PHE A 82 11.54 -0.88 16.83
C PHE A 82 12.75 -1.19 15.95
N LYS A 83 13.14 -0.28 15.06
CA LYS A 83 14.20 -0.49 14.06
C LYS A 83 13.93 -1.71 13.19
N VAL A 84 12.67 -2.02 12.90
CA VAL A 84 12.27 -3.14 12.02
C VAL A 84 11.31 -2.63 10.95
N SER A 85 11.78 -2.60 9.70
CA SER A 85 11.02 -2.03 8.58
C SER A 85 9.76 -2.84 8.22
N SER A 86 9.83 -4.17 8.31
CA SER A 86 8.68 -5.03 8.00
C SER A 86 7.60 -4.95 9.07
N LEU A 87 7.96 -4.83 10.35
CA LEU A 87 7.01 -4.57 11.44
C LEU A 87 6.28 -3.25 11.20
N ALA A 88 7.03 -2.19 10.90
CA ALA A 88 6.45 -0.89 10.56
C ALA A 88 5.49 -0.97 9.38
N ALA A 89 5.86 -1.69 8.31
CA ALA A 89 4.99 -1.90 7.16
C ALA A 89 3.71 -2.67 7.52
N LEU A 90 3.80 -3.75 8.31
CA LEU A 90 2.65 -4.54 8.72
C LEU A 90 1.67 -3.72 9.56
N VAL A 91 2.16 -2.95 10.55
CA VAL A 91 1.31 -2.13 11.40
C VAL A 91 0.63 -1.01 10.61
N ALA A 92 1.37 -0.30 9.77
CA ALA A 92 0.79 0.73 8.90
C ALA A 92 -0.26 0.14 7.93
N THR A 93 0.01 -1.04 7.37
CA THR A 93 -0.91 -1.74 6.46
C THR A 93 -2.20 -2.14 7.17
N THR A 94 -2.11 -2.68 8.39
CA THR A 94 -3.30 -3.04 9.19
C THR A 94 -4.11 -1.83 9.63
N ALA A 95 -3.45 -0.69 9.88
CA ALA A 95 -4.11 0.56 10.23
C ALA A 95 -4.77 1.27 9.03
N ALA A 96 -4.34 0.99 7.80
CA ALA A 96 -4.81 1.69 6.61
C ALA A 96 -6.33 1.61 6.39
N PRO A 97 -7.02 0.46 6.52
CA PRO A 97 -8.46 0.39 6.38
C PRO A 97 -9.21 1.16 7.47
N LEU A 98 -8.67 1.18 8.70
CA LEU A 98 -9.25 1.97 9.79
C LEU A 98 -9.14 3.46 9.48
N ALA A 99 -7.98 3.93 9.04
CA ALA A 99 -7.81 5.32 8.62
C ALA A 99 -8.68 5.67 7.40
N ALA A 100 -8.88 4.73 6.46
CA ALA A 100 -9.76 4.93 5.32
C ALA A 100 -11.21 5.21 5.73
N LEU A 101 -11.72 4.57 6.79
CA LEU A 101 -13.08 4.83 7.30
C LEU A 101 -13.31 6.29 7.72
N PHE A 102 -12.27 6.99 8.17
CA PHE A 102 -12.37 8.39 8.61
C PHE A 102 -12.11 9.41 7.50
N PHE A 103 -11.28 9.06 6.51
CA PHE A 103 -10.71 10.03 5.57
C PHE A 103 -11.05 9.78 4.09
N MET A 104 -11.68 8.65 3.75
CA MET A 104 -12.09 8.37 2.36
C MET A 104 -13.58 8.66 2.17
N PRO A 105 -13.95 9.44 1.14
CA PRO A 105 -15.34 9.84 0.92
C PRO A 105 -16.22 8.73 0.31
N HIS A 106 -15.64 7.72 -0.34
CA HIS A 106 -16.38 6.69 -1.06
C HIS A 106 -16.13 5.30 -0.46
N THR A 107 -17.22 4.54 -0.24
CA THR A 107 -17.17 3.18 0.29
C THR A 107 -16.34 2.24 -0.58
N SER A 108 -16.35 2.44 -1.91
CA SER A 108 -15.54 1.65 -2.85
C SER A 108 -14.04 1.79 -2.60
N TRP A 109 -13.55 2.97 -2.21
CA TRP A 109 -12.14 3.20 -1.91
C TRP A 109 -11.73 2.59 -0.58
N ILE A 110 -12.65 2.58 0.40
CA ILE A 110 -12.45 1.89 1.68
C ILE A 110 -12.29 0.38 1.44
N PHE A 111 -13.18 -0.23 0.65
CA PHE A 111 -13.08 -1.64 0.29
C PHE A 111 -11.81 -1.96 -0.53
N ALA A 112 -11.42 -1.10 -1.47
CA ALA A 112 -10.15 -1.26 -2.17
C ALA A 112 -8.96 -1.17 -1.21
N THR A 113 -8.96 -0.24 -0.26
CA THR A 113 -7.91 -0.13 0.76
C THR A 113 -7.83 -1.37 1.64
N LEU A 114 -8.98 -1.94 2.03
CA LEU A 114 -9.04 -3.21 2.75
C LEU A 114 -8.44 -4.36 1.93
N ALA A 115 -8.80 -4.48 0.66
CA ALA A 115 -8.25 -5.51 -0.23
C ALA A 115 -6.74 -5.31 -0.45
N ILE A 116 -6.27 -4.08 -0.65
CA ILE A 116 -4.84 -3.72 -0.72
C ILE A 116 -4.12 -4.18 0.55
N ALA A 117 -4.68 -3.88 1.73
CA ALA A 117 -4.09 -4.26 3.00
C ALA A 117 -3.93 -5.78 3.11
N ILE A 118 -4.99 -6.54 2.79
CA ILE A 118 -4.95 -8.01 2.79
C ILE A 118 -3.86 -8.52 1.85
N LEU A 119 -3.79 -8.03 0.60
CA LEU A 119 -2.78 -8.46 -0.37
C LEU A 119 -1.35 -8.18 0.12
N VAL A 120 -1.10 -7.00 0.69
CA VAL A 120 0.20 -6.64 1.25
C VAL A 120 0.57 -7.55 2.42
N LEU A 121 -0.36 -7.82 3.34
CA LEU A 121 -0.13 -8.72 4.48
C LEU A 121 0.21 -10.14 4.01
N LEU A 122 -0.51 -10.66 3.01
CA LEU A 122 -0.23 -11.97 2.42
C LEU A 122 1.17 -12.04 1.79
N ARG A 123 1.60 -10.98 1.09
CA ARG A 123 2.96 -10.89 0.52
C ARG A 123 4.06 -10.80 1.59
N HIS A 124 3.73 -10.40 2.81
CA HIS A 124 4.66 -10.34 3.94
C HIS A 124 4.70 -11.62 4.79
N LYS A 125 4.08 -12.72 4.37
CA LYS A 125 4.09 -14.00 5.11
C LYS A 125 5.49 -14.41 5.60
N SER A 126 6.52 -14.27 4.78
CA SER A 126 7.91 -14.59 5.18
C SER A 126 8.45 -13.65 6.27
N ASN A 127 8.16 -12.35 6.20
CA ASN A 127 8.53 -11.39 7.24
C ASN A 127 7.80 -11.65 8.54
N ILE A 128 6.50 -11.98 8.48
CA ILE A 128 5.72 -12.35 9.67
C ILE A 128 6.35 -13.57 10.34
N LEU A 129 6.71 -14.60 9.57
CA LEU A 129 7.38 -15.79 10.10
C LEU A 129 8.75 -15.47 10.70
N ASN A 130 9.52 -14.59 10.07
CA ASN A 130 10.82 -14.16 10.60
C ASN A 130 10.66 -13.34 11.88
N LEU A 131 9.66 -12.48 11.97
CA LEU A 131 9.34 -11.68 13.16
C LEU A 131 9.00 -12.58 14.35
N ILE A 132 8.11 -13.56 14.14
CA ILE A 132 7.74 -14.54 15.17
C ILE A 132 8.97 -15.34 15.61
N LYS A 133 9.88 -15.65 14.69
CA LYS A 133 11.13 -16.38 14.99
C LYS A 133 12.26 -15.50 15.53
N GLY A 134 12.08 -14.19 15.65
CA GLY A 134 13.14 -13.25 16.02
C GLY A 134 14.30 -13.15 15.02
N LYS A 135 14.09 -13.55 13.75
CA LYS A 135 15.10 -13.60 12.68
C LYS A 135 15.04 -12.41 11.72
N GLU A 136 14.15 -11.45 11.97
CA GLU A 136 13.99 -10.30 11.11
C GLU A 136 15.12 -9.29 11.37
N SER A 137 15.81 -8.89 10.30
CA SER A 137 16.93 -7.95 10.38
C SER A 137 16.48 -6.57 10.82
N LYS A 138 17.29 -5.93 11.67
CA LYS A 138 17.05 -4.53 12.05
C LYS A 138 17.53 -3.57 10.96
N ILE A 139 16.89 -2.41 10.90
CA ILE A 139 17.28 -1.31 10.03
C ILE A 139 18.70 -0.88 10.43
N GLY A 140 19.64 -1.01 9.50
CA GLY A 140 21.05 -0.64 9.70
C GLY A 140 21.99 -1.79 10.05
N GLU A 141 21.49 -3.01 10.26
CA GLU A 141 22.37 -4.19 10.35
C GLU A 141 22.93 -4.52 8.95
N LYS A 142 24.27 -4.50 8.81
CA LYS A 142 24.94 -5.07 7.64
C LYS A 142 24.74 -6.59 7.65
N ARG A 143 24.25 -7.14 6.55
CA ARG A 143 24.26 -8.60 6.32
C ARG A 143 25.66 -9.09 6.00
#